data_AF-A0A8K0UJ11-F1
#
_entry.id   AF-A0A8K0UJ11-F1
#
_cell.length_a   1.000
_cell.length_b   1.000
_cell.length_c   1.000
_cell.angle_alpha   90.00
_cell.angle_beta   90.00
_cell.angle_gamma   90.00
#
_symmetry.space_group_name_H-M   'P 1'
#
loop_
_entity.id
_entity.type
_entity.pdbx_description
1 polymer ?
#
loop_
_entity_poly.entity_id
_entity_poly.type
_entity_poly.pdbx_seq_one_letter_code
_entity_poly.pdbx_strand_id
1 'polypeptide(L)'
;MVTRRTLRYPPSSSSAHLFVCGPFLPLFLGVSRDVRRRVFRQGFGLPSRNLDGEGKRKRSTLFRDDRADMPKELCAALSRQVVRRTSISAYYGRHIETRIVPSLVIACRRQMCCSDSEMDEFSTATFTQRALHSLAHLLKAEASRTAATAQYAQCLVDHNLVSILGQWMSRLPEHRTKDVHLNDIPLLLGAVYDGVGCDSSLYPIVKEKVQRVWDDTLNSLIRIRPGENQETKQRKKKAIESWRQFGDYFRVDEQLMVTTLQVPSELSNFAKYWKIPRRCFSSLCTCAAAGQQHPMRVCKGCYRALYCSRKCQRVDWKLGHGSLCKETWTLH
;
A
#
# COMPACT_ATOMS: atom_id res chain seq x y z
N MET A 1 54.31 -19.33 -16.98
CA MET A 1 53.45 -20.53 -16.87
C MET A 1 52.23 -20.16 -16.03
N VAL A 2 51.07 -19.96 -16.64
CA VAL A 2 49.81 -19.60 -15.97
C VAL A 2 48.80 -20.71 -16.23
N THR A 3 48.48 -21.50 -15.22
CA THR A 3 47.49 -22.58 -15.30
C THR A 3 46.07 -22.03 -15.19
N ARG A 4 45.32 -22.06 -16.31
CA ARG A 4 43.87 -21.82 -16.33
C ARG A 4 43.15 -23.00 -15.68
N ARG A 5 42.43 -22.77 -14.58
CA ARG A 5 41.45 -23.71 -14.04
C ARG A 5 40.11 -23.50 -14.74
N THR A 6 39.68 -24.48 -15.51
CA THR A 6 38.31 -24.61 -16.03
C THR A 6 37.37 -25.08 -14.92
N LEU A 7 36.39 -24.25 -14.57
CA LEU A 7 35.26 -24.63 -13.72
C LEU A 7 34.28 -25.50 -14.53
N ARG A 8 34.04 -26.73 -14.07
CA ARG A 8 32.97 -27.60 -14.58
C ARG A 8 31.68 -27.32 -13.79
N TYR A 9 30.59 -27.04 -14.50
CA TYR A 9 29.24 -27.02 -13.92
C TYR A 9 28.67 -28.46 -13.86
N PRO A 10 27.87 -28.80 -12.84
CA PRO A 10 27.15 -30.07 -12.80
C PRO A 10 25.94 -30.06 -13.74
N PRO A 11 25.49 -31.24 -14.23
CA PRO A 11 24.36 -31.35 -15.14
C PRO A 11 23.03 -31.14 -14.40
N SER A 12 22.17 -30.29 -14.97
CA SER A 12 20.78 -30.10 -14.56
C SER A 12 19.94 -31.28 -15.03
N SER A 13 19.44 -32.09 -14.10
CA SER A 13 18.39 -33.08 -14.35
C SER A 13 17.03 -32.39 -14.42
N SER A 14 16.55 -32.15 -15.64
CA SER A 14 15.19 -31.66 -15.90
C SER A 14 14.22 -32.84 -16.05
N SER A 15 13.42 -33.11 -15.02
CA SER A 15 12.16 -33.84 -15.17
C SER A 15 11.05 -32.83 -15.43
N ALA A 16 10.60 -32.76 -16.68
CA ALA A 16 9.46 -31.95 -17.09
C ALA A 16 8.15 -32.71 -16.77
N HIS A 17 7.43 -32.27 -15.73
CA HIS A 17 6.02 -32.59 -15.58
C HIS A 17 5.20 -31.52 -16.32
N LEU A 18 4.66 -31.90 -17.48
CA LEU A 18 3.67 -31.14 -18.23
C LEU A 18 2.35 -31.09 -17.44
N PHE A 19 2.05 -29.94 -16.83
CA PHE A 19 0.69 -29.62 -16.38
C PHE A 19 -0.07 -28.97 -17.53
N VAL A 20 -1.12 -29.63 -18.00
CA VAL A 20 -2.04 -29.10 -19.01
C VAL A 20 -3.11 -28.28 -18.29
N CYS A 21 -3.07 -26.95 -18.42
CA CYS A 21 -4.18 -26.07 -18.05
C CYS A 21 -5.23 -26.09 -19.17
N GLY A 22 -6.44 -26.55 -18.88
CA GLY A 22 -7.58 -26.53 -19.81
C GLY A 22 -8.17 -25.13 -20.01
N PRO A 23 -8.91 -24.91 -21.12
CA PRO A 23 -9.43 -23.60 -21.48
C PRO A 23 -10.66 -23.19 -20.65
N PHE A 24 -10.65 -21.96 -20.13
CA PHE A 24 -11.79 -21.30 -19.49
C PHE A 24 -12.68 -20.63 -20.56
N LEU A 25 -13.97 -20.95 -20.55
CA LEU A 25 -15.04 -20.26 -21.29
C LEU A 25 -15.51 -19.01 -20.53
N PRO A 26 -15.81 -17.88 -21.21
CA PRO A 26 -16.37 -16.69 -20.55
C PRO A 26 -17.90 -16.73 -20.53
N LEU A 27 -18.49 -16.77 -19.33
CA LEU A 27 -19.92 -16.48 -19.12
C LEU A 27 -20.08 -15.00 -18.75
N PHE A 28 -20.59 -14.21 -19.71
CA PHE A 28 -21.10 -12.87 -19.47
C PHE A 28 -22.54 -12.96 -18.95
N LEU A 29 -22.80 -12.47 -17.73
CA LEU A 29 -24.13 -12.06 -17.31
C LEU A 29 -24.06 -10.69 -16.66
N GLY A 30 -24.70 -9.72 -17.32
CA GLY A 30 -24.90 -8.37 -16.81
C GLY A 30 -25.99 -8.35 -15.75
N VAL A 31 -25.83 -7.47 -14.76
CA VAL A 31 -26.91 -7.11 -13.83
C VAL A 31 -26.96 -5.60 -13.67
N SER A 32 -28.20 -5.12 -13.78
CA SER A 32 -28.68 -3.76 -13.93
C SER A 32 -28.42 -2.85 -12.72
N ARG A 33 -28.30 -1.55 -13.02
CA ARG A 33 -28.22 -0.44 -12.07
C ARG A 33 -29.63 -0.02 -11.67
N ASP A 34 -30.12 -0.42 -10.50
CA ASP A 34 -31.27 0.28 -9.88
C ASP A 34 -31.49 -0.10 -8.41
N VAL A 35 -30.71 0.47 -7.48
CA VAL A 35 -31.15 0.73 -6.09
C VAL A 35 -30.28 1.85 -5.48
N ARG A 36 -30.54 3.12 -5.81
CA ARG A 36 -30.08 4.27 -5.00
C ARG A 36 -31.04 5.43 -5.16
N ARG A 37 -32.16 5.42 -4.43
CA ARG A 37 -32.96 6.60 -4.08
C ARG A 37 -34.03 6.20 -3.07
N ARG A 38 -33.73 6.36 -1.79
CA ARG A 38 -34.66 6.65 -0.68
C ARG A 38 -33.86 6.54 0.62
N VAL A 39 -33.61 7.70 1.23
CA VAL A 39 -33.47 7.99 2.67
C VAL A 39 -32.67 9.30 2.72
N PHE A 40 -33.38 10.44 2.74
CA PHE A 40 -32.97 11.70 3.36
C PHE A 40 -34.10 12.73 3.11
N ARG A 41 -35.19 12.58 3.88
CA ARG A 41 -36.18 13.63 4.13
C ARG A 41 -36.71 13.43 5.54
N GLN A 42 -36.08 14.12 6.47
CA GLN A 42 -36.51 14.50 7.82
C GLN A 42 -35.33 15.36 8.30
N GLY A 43 -35.42 16.69 8.38
CA GLY A 43 -36.42 17.46 9.10
C GLY A 43 -35.73 17.97 10.36
N PHE A 44 -34.98 19.07 10.24
CA PHE A 44 -34.48 19.83 11.39
C PHE A 44 -34.73 21.30 11.14
N GLY A 45 -35.61 21.87 11.98
CA GLY A 45 -35.92 23.29 12.01
C GLY A 45 -34.71 24.11 12.43
N LEU A 46 -34.55 25.26 11.78
CA LEU A 46 -33.58 26.28 12.16
C LEU A 46 -34.19 27.17 13.24
N PRO A 47 -33.46 27.50 14.32
CA PRO A 47 -33.86 28.60 15.18
C PRO A 47 -33.45 29.93 14.54
N SER A 48 -34.42 30.83 14.45
CA SER A 48 -34.23 32.24 14.10
C SER A 48 -33.33 32.90 15.15
N ARG A 49 -32.24 33.56 14.74
CA ARG A 49 -31.39 34.37 15.61
C ARG A 49 -31.59 35.85 15.29
N ASN A 50 -32.01 36.58 16.32
CA ASN A 50 -32.04 38.03 16.37
C ASN A 50 -30.62 38.60 16.18
N LEU A 51 -30.57 39.69 15.42
CA LEU A 51 -29.39 40.51 15.19
C LEU A 51 -29.39 41.65 16.21
N ASP A 52 -28.55 41.54 17.23
CA ASP A 52 -28.16 42.70 18.03
C ASP A 52 -26.70 43.01 17.75
N GLY A 53 -26.45 44.31 17.53
CA GLY A 53 -25.20 44.86 17.07
C GLY A 53 -24.10 44.85 18.14
N GLU A 54 -22.87 44.83 17.64
CA GLU A 54 -21.76 45.72 18.03
C GLU A 54 -20.45 45.12 17.54
N GLY A 55 -19.71 45.97 16.82
CA GLY A 55 -18.48 45.59 16.14
C GLY A 55 -17.35 45.24 17.10
N LYS A 56 -16.73 44.08 16.86
CA LYS A 56 -15.30 43.81 17.05
C LYS A 56 -14.94 42.59 16.20
N ARG A 57 -14.32 42.83 15.04
CA ARG A 57 -13.77 41.78 14.17
C ARG A 57 -12.58 41.11 14.86
N LYS A 58 -12.84 40.07 15.66
CA LYS A 58 -11.85 39.02 15.94
C LYS A 58 -11.89 38.03 14.77
N ARG A 59 -10.76 37.86 14.06
CA ARG A 59 -10.59 36.75 13.09
C ARG A 59 -10.73 35.44 13.86
N SER A 60 -11.91 34.82 13.80
CA SER A 60 -12.12 33.47 14.27
C SER A 60 -11.63 32.49 13.21
N THR A 61 -10.53 31.80 13.51
CA THR A 61 -10.18 30.55 12.82
C THR A 61 -11.10 29.45 13.34
N LEU A 62 -12.32 29.39 12.81
CA LEU A 62 -13.28 28.32 13.07
C LEU A 62 -13.68 27.71 11.72
N PHE A 63 -12.78 26.93 11.15
CA PHE A 63 -13.13 25.95 10.14
C PHE A 63 -13.29 24.60 10.85
N ARG A 64 -14.51 24.30 11.29
CA ARG A 64 -14.95 22.93 11.56
C ARG A 64 -15.27 22.29 10.22
N ASP A 65 -14.51 21.26 9.87
CA ASP A 65 -14.76 20.40 8.72
C ASP A 65 -15.71 19.30 9.21
N ASP A 66 -17.03 19.48 9.02
CA ASP A 66 -18.08 18.55 9.50
C ASP A 66 -18.17 17.28 8.64
N ARG A 67 -17.03 16.63 8.37
CA ARG A 67 -16.99 15.29 7.77
C ARG A 67 -16.61 14.30 8.85
N ALA A 68 -17.59 13.49 9.24
CA ALA A 68 -17.51 12.48 10.28
C ALA A 68 -16.19 11.72 10.28
N ASP A 69 -15.41 11.95 11.34
CA ASP A 69 -14.29 11.10 11.72
C ASP A 69 -14.79 9.67 11.92
N MET A 70 -14.10 8.71 11.31
CA MET A 70 -14.39 7.30 11.53
C MET A 70 -13.96 6.95 12.98
N PRO A 71 -14.88 6.54 13.87
CA PRO A 71 -14.53 6.33 15.28
C PRO A 71 -13.41 5.29 15.44
N LYS A 72 -12.47 5.50 16.35
CA LYS A 72 -11.39 4.55 16.70
C LYS A 72 -11.93 3.14 16.98
N GLU A 73 -13.12 3.09 17.57
CA GLU A 73 -13.87 1.86 17.85
C GLU A 73 -14.28 1.11 16.59
N LEU A 74 -14.57 1.81 15.48
CA LEU A 74 -14.93 1.20 14.20
C LEU A 74 -13.70 0.58 13.50
N CYS A 75 -12.52 1.20 13.56
CA CYS A 75 -11.28 0.57 13.08
C CYS A 75 -10.93 -0.70 13.88
N ALA A 76 -11.06 -0.63 15.21
CA ALA A 76 -10.84 -1.78 16.08
C ALA A 76 -11.92 -2.86 15.87
N ALA A 77 -13.18 -2.47 15.66
CA ALA A 77 -14.29 -3.37 15.35
C ALA A 77 -14.13 -4.02 13.99
N LEU A 78 -13.73 -3.29 12.94
CA LEU A 78 -13.44 -3.83 11.62
C LEU A 78 -12.26 -4.81 11.66
N SER A 79 -11.21 -4.49 12.41
CA SER A 79 -10.08 -5.42 12.62
C SER A 79 -10.54 -6.71 13.31
N ARG A 80 -11.33 -6.59 14.39
CA ARG A 80 -11.91 -7.74 15.10
C ARG A 80 -12.92 -8.50 14.24
N GLN A 81 -13.68 -7.81 13.40
CA GLN A 81 -14.70 -8.39 12.54
C GLN A 81 -14.06 -9.09 11.35
N VAL A 82 -12.97 -8.57 10.78
CA VAL A 82 -12.18 -9.26 9.76
C VAL A 82 -11.56 -10.53 10.35
N VAL A 83 -10.93 -10.46 11.53
CA VAL A 83 -10.37 -11.64 12.22
C VAL A 83 -11.45 -12.67 12.57
N ARG A 84 -12.59 -12.23 13.13
CA ARG A 84 -13.73 -13.12 13.43
C ARG A 84 -14.36 -13.70 12.16
N ARG A 85 -14.47 -12.93 11.09
CA ARG A 85 -15.00 -13.43 9.81
C ARG A 85 -14.03 -14.37 9.11
N THR A 86 -12.71 -14.21 9.25
CA THR A 86 -11.75 -15.23 8.81
C THR A 86 -11.92 -16.54 9.58
N SER A 87 -12.15 -16.49 10.90
CA SER A 87 -12.41 -17.68 11.71
C SER A 87 -13.77 -18.34 11.43
N ILE A 88 -14.82 -17.55 11.18
CA ILE A 88 -16.17 -18.05 10.87
C ILE A 88 -16.29 -18.50 9.40
N SER A 89 -15.56 -17.88 8.47
CA SER A 89 -15.54 -18.27 7.05
C SER A 89 -14.89 -19.63 6.83
N ALA A 90 -13.88 -19.99 7.64
CA ALA A 90 -13.30 -21.33 7.63
C ALA A 90 -14.32 -22.43 8.00
N TYR A 91 -15.47 -22.05 8.59
CA TYR A 91 -16.53 -22.94 9.02
C TYR A 91 -17.71 -23.03 8.02
N TYR A 92 -17.94 -22.01 7.18
CA TYR A 92 -19.03 -21.96 6.19
C TYR A 92 -18.48 -21.81 4.76
N GLY A 93 -17.78 -22.84 4.29
CA GLY A 93 -16.97 -22.81 3.07
C GLY A 93 -17.75 -22.84 1.76
N ARG A 94 -18.15 -21.67 1.20
CA ARG A 94 -18.33 -21.60 -0.27
C ARG A 94 -18.27 -20.23 -0.97
N HIS A 95 -18.45 -19.08 -0.30
CA HIS A 95 -18.44 -17.78 -1.03
C HIS A 95 -17.63 -16.64 -0.40
N ILE A 96 -17.28 -16.71 0.89
CA ILE A 96 -16.59 -15.61 1.59
C ILE A 96 -15.07 -15.60 1.30
N GLU A 97 -14.48 -16.73 0.92
CA GLU A 97 -13.03 -16.88 0.71
C GLU A 97 -12.49 -16.09 -0.49
N THR A 98 -13.33 -15.76 -1.46
CA THR A 98 -12.91 -15.20 -2.76
C THR A 98 -12.40 -13.75 -2.69
N ARG A 99 -12.59 -13.04 -1.56
CA ARG A 99 -12.24 -11.60 -1.47
C ARG A 99 -11.53 -11.18 -0.18
N ILE A 100 -11.07 -12.13 0.63
CA ILE A 100 -10.40 -11.78 1.90
C ILE A 100 -9.06 -11.11 1.62
N VAL A 101 -8.28 -11.63 0.68
CA VAL A 101 -6.95 -11.08 0.34
C VAL A 101 -7.07 -9.64 -0.19
N PRO A 102 -7.88 -9.32 -1.23
CA PRO A 102 -8.05 -7.94 -1.69
C PRO A 102 -8.58 -7.02 -0.59
N SER A 103 -9.50 -7.49 0.25
CA SER A 103 -10.04 -6.67 1.34
C SER A 103 -8.97 -6.27 2.35
N LEU A 104 -8.10 -7.21 2.74
CA LEU A 104 -6.97 -6.94 3.65
C LEU A 104 -5.97 -5.99 3.01
N VAL A 105 -5.60 -6.21 1.74
CA VAL A 105 -4.66 -5.36 1.00
C VAL A 105 -5.18 -3.93 0.85
N ILE A 106 -6.46 -3.77 0.46
CA ILE A 106 -7.12 -2.47 0.38
C ILE A 106 -7.15 -1.79 1.75
N ALA A 107 -7.44 -2.54 2.82
CA ALA A 107 -7.47 -2.00 4.17
C ALA A 107 -6.07 -1.53 4.62
N CYS A 108 -5.01 -2.30 4.37
CA CYS A 108 -3.63 -1.88 4.62
C CYS A 108 -3.29 -0.58 3.90
N ARG A 109 -3.56 -0.53 2.59
CA ARG A 109 -3.31 0.68 1.79
C ARG A 109 -4.07 1.88 2.32
N ARG A 110 -5.34 1.71 2.70
CA ARG A 110 -6.14 2.78 3.33
C ARG A 110 -5.53 3.22 4.65
N GLN A 111 -5.13 2.33 5.54
CA GLN A 111 -4.49 2.73 6.80
C GLN A 111 -3.18 3.49 6.58
N MET A 112 -2.39 3.08 5.58
CA MET A 112 -1.16 3.77 5.20
C MET A 112 -1.43 5.19 4.67
N CYS A 113 -2.58 5.43 4.05
CA CYS A 113 -2.93 6.72 3.43
C CYS A 113 -3.81 7.63 4.30
N CYS A 114 -4.72 7.06 5.10
CA CYS A 114 -5.87 7.72 5.73
C CYS A 114 -5.67 8.11 7.19
N SER A 115 -4.47 8.04 7.76
CA SER A 115 -4.23 8.56 9.12
C SER A 115 -4.21 10.10 9.09
N ASP A 116 -5.36 10.72 8.81
CA ASP A 116 -5.67 12.08 9.21
C ASP A 116 -5.74 12.06 10.75
N SER A 117 -4.97 12.93 11.40
CA SER A 117 -4.95 13.19 12.84
C SER A 117 -4.74 12.02 13.80
N GLU A 118 -3.59 12.02 14.48
CA GLU A 118 -3.38 11.42 15.83
C GLU A 118 -3.67 9.93 16.04
N MET A 119 -4.14 9.21 15.03
CA MET A 119 -4.04 7.77 15.00
C MET A 119 -2.56 7.45 15.04
N ASP A 120 -2.14 6.95 16.21
CA ASP A 120 -0.78 6.59 16.54
C ASP A 120 -0.17 5.81 15.37
N GLU A 121 1.04 6.18 14.98
CA GLU A 121 1.83 5.45 13.98
C GLU A 121 1.88 3.96 14.35
N PHE A 122 1.89 3.68 15.65
CA PHE A 122 1.71 2.36 16.22
C PHE A 122 0.44 1.62 15.74
N SER A 123 -0.70 2.31 15.62
CA SER A 123 -1.96 1.72 15.16
C SER A 123 -1.89 1.29 13.69
N THR A 124 -1.28 2.11 12.84
CA THR A 124 -1.12 1.78 11.41
C THR A 124 -0.16 0.61 11.22
N ALA A 125 0.97 0.62 11.93
CA ALA A 125 1.94 -0.46 11.88
C ALA A 125 1.34 -1.78 12.42
N THR A 126 0.66 -1.71 13.57
CA THR A 126 0.00 -2.87 14.18
C THR A 126 -1.09 -3.46 13.27
N PHE A 127 -1.92 -2.60 12.65
CA PHE A 127 -2.93 -3.07 11.70
C PHE A 127 -2.27 -3.77 10.50
N THR A 128 -1.27 -3.13 9.89
CA THR A 128 -0.58 -3.66 8.71
C THR A 128 0.08 -4.99 9.04
N GLN A 129 0.75 -5.08 10.20
CA GLN A 129 1.35 -6.32 10.70
C GLN A 129 0.30 -7.43 10.85
N ARG A 130 -0.82 -7.17 11.52
CA ARG A 130 -1.89 -8.16 11.72
C ARG A 130 -2.47 -8.63 10.40
N ALA A 131 -2.72 -7.71 9.48
CA ALA A 131 -3.24 -8.03 8.16
C ALA A 131 -2.25 -8.89 7.35
N LEU A 132 -0.96 -8.57 7.35
CA LEU A 132 0.08 -9.36 6.70
C LEU A 132 0.22 -10.76 7.33
N HIS A 133 0.08 -10.87 8.65
CA HIS A 133 0.07 -12.16 9.32
C HIS A 133 -1.17 -12.99 8.97
N SER A 134 -2.37 -12.39 8.91
CA SER A 134 -3.57 -13.07 8.42
C SER A 134 -3.41 -13.54 6.98
N LEU A 135 -2.80 -12.70 6.13
CA LEU A 135 -2.45 -13.03 4.76
C LEU A 135 -1.51 -14.24 4.69
N ALA A 136 -0.46 -14.30 5.52
CA ALA A 136 0.44 -15.45 5.60
C ALA A 136 -0.27 -16.72 6.08
N HIS A 137 -1.17 -16.61 7.05
CA HIS A 137 -1.98 -17.74 7.51
C HIS A 137 -2.87 -18.32 6.42
N LEU A 138 -3.50 -17.47 5.59
CA LEU A 138 -4.30 -17.92 4.44
C LEU A 138 -3.47 -18.69 3.40
N LEU A 139 -2.18 -18.41 3.29
CA LEU A 139 -1.27 -19.15 2.41
C LEU A 139 -0.84 -20.50 2.99
N LYS A 140 -0.67 -20.59 4.32
CA LYS A 140 -0.32 -21.84 5.01
C LYS A 140 -1.48 -22.84 5.02
N ALA A 141 -2.72 -22.35 5.01
CA ALA A 141 -3.90 -23.20 4.92
C ALA A 141 -4.02 -23.79 3.51
N GLU A 142 -3.78 -25.10 3.39
CA GLU A 142 -3.74 -25.84 2.13
C GLU A 142 -5.02 -25.68 1.31
N ALA A 143 -6.18 -25.78 1.95
CA ALA A 143 -7.49 -25.62 1.31
C ALA A 143 -7.67 -24.24 0.64
N SER A 144 -7.04 -23.19 1.16
CA SER A 144 -7.14 -21.83 0.62
C SER A 144 -5.95 -21.42 -0.24
N ARG A 145 -4.88 -22.22 -0.33
CA ARG A 145 -3.61 -21.79 -0.92
C ARG A 145 -3.74 -21.38 -2.39
N THR A 146 -4.39 -22.18 -3.22
CA THR A 146 -4.56 -21.88 -4.66
C THR A 146 -5.41 -20.63 -4.88
N ALA A 147 -6.56 -20.55 -4.20
CA ALA A 147 -7.46 -19.40 -4.30
C ALA A 147 -6.82 -18.11 -3.75
N ALA A 148 -6.06 -18.22 -2.66
CA ALA A 148 -5.32 -17.10 -2.10
C ALA A 148 -4.24 -16.64 -3.09
N THR A 149 -3.43 -17.55 -3.62
CA THR A 149 -2.34 -17.24 -4.58
C THR A 149 -2.85 -16.49 -5.81
N ALA A 150 -3.99 -16.90 -6.38
CA ALA A 150 -4.64 -16.16 -7.47
C ALA A 150 -5.07 -14.74 -7.05
N GLN A 151 -5.61 -14.58 -5.84
CA GLN A 151 -5.97 -13.25 -5.31
C GLN A 151 -4.73 -12.38 -5.03
N TYR A 152 -3.60 -12.97 -4.61
CA TYR A 152 -2.32 -12.26 -4.44
C TYR A 152 -1.83 -11.69 -5.77
N ALA A 153 -1.85 -12.50 -6.84
CA ALA A 153 -1.48 -12.08 -8.19
C ALA A 153 -2.27 -10.83 -8.62
N GLN A 154 -3.58 -10.85 -8.43
CA GLN A 154 -4.45 -9.71 -8.72
C GLN A 154 -4.09 -8.47 -7.87
N CYS A 155 -3.85 -8.67 -6.57
CA CYS A 155 -3.51 -7.57 -5.66
C CYS A 155 -2.15 -6.92 -5.96
N LEU A 156 -1.21 -7.64 -6.56
CA LEU A 156 0.05 -7.06 -7.03
C LEU A 156 -0.20 -6.02 -8.12
N VAL A 157 -1.02 -6.37 -9.10
CA VAL A 157 -1.31 -5.52 -10.26
C VAL A 157 -2.15 -4.32 -9.83
N ASP A 158 -3.26 -4.58 -9.11
CA ASP A 158 -4.31 -3.60 -8.87
C ASP A 158 -4.10 -2.74 -7.62
N HIS A 159 -3.48 -3.32 -6.59
CA HIS A 159 -3.40 -2.72 -5.26
C HIS A 159 -1.97 -2.48 -4.77
N ASN A 160 -0.97 -2.79 -5.60
CA ASN A 160 0.45 -2.55 -5.31
C ASN A 160 0.86 -3.17 -3.96
N LEU A 161 0.51 -4.44 -3.78
CA LEU A 161 0.86 -5.22 -2.59
C LEU A 161 2.36 -5.16 -2.28
N VAL A 162 3.22 -5.09 -3.30
CA VAL A 162 4.68 -4.96 -3.13
C VAL A 162 5.03 -3.72 -2.32
N SER A 163 4.35 -2.59 -2.54
CA SER A 163 4.59 -1.37 -1.74
C SER A 163 4.17 -1.52 -0.29
N ILE A 164 3.11 -2.28 -0.02
CA ILE A 164 2.68 -2.57 1.36
C ILE A 164 3.74 -3.41 2.06
N LEU A 165 4.22 -4.46 1.39
CA LEU A 165 5.28 -5.33 1.91
C LEU A 165 6.58 -4.55 2.13
N GLY A 166 7.00 -3.73 1.17
CA GLY A 166 8.23 -2.96 1.28
C GLY A 166 8.19 -1.89 2.38
N GLN A 167 7.07 -1.17 2.51
CA GLN A 167 6.91 -0.21 3.62
C GLN A 167 6.87 -0.90 4.98
N TRP A 168 6.20 -2.05 5.09
CA TRP A 168 6.22 -2.82 6.32
C TRP A 168 7.63 -3.32 6.65
N MET A 169 8.35 -3.85 5.67
CA MET A 169 9.72 -4.32 5.84
C MET A 169 10.67 -3.23 6.30
N SER A 170 10.54 -2.03 5.75
CA SER A 170 11.33 -0.87 6.14
C SER A 170 11.12 -0.47 7.61
N ARG A 171 9.99 -0.84 8.23
CA ARG A 171 9.69 -0.53 9.63
C ARG A 171 10.06 -1.65 10.60
N LEU A 172 10.36 -2.87 10.11
CA LEU A 172 10.69 -4.02 10.96
C LEU A 172 11.83 -3.76 11.95
N PRO A 173 12.93 -3.06 11.58
CA PRO A 173 14.03 -2.84 12.51
C PRO A 173 13.68 -1.90 13.66
N GLU A 174 12.68 -1.04 13.48
CA GLU A 174 12.27 -0.01 14.45
C GLU A 174 11.26 -0.54 15.47
N HIS A 175 10.45 -1.53 15.08
CA HIS A 175 9.45 -2.10 15.97
C HIS A 175 10.02 -3.12 16.95
N ARG A 176 9.88 -2.85 18.24
CA ARG A 176 10.21 -3.77 19.36
C ARG A 176 9.25 -4.95 19.50
N THR A 177 8.28 -5.11 18.61
CA THR A 177 7.30 -6.19 18.74
C THR A 177 8.01 -7.53 18.56
N LYS A 178 7.79 -8.45 19.52
CA LYS A 178 8.34 -9.81 19.51
C LYS A 178 7.58 -10.73 18.55
N ASP A 179 6.38 -10.33 18.15
CA ASP A 179 5.43 -11.17 17.42
C ASP A 179 5.53 -11.06 15.89
N VAL A 180 6.52 -10.34 15.37
CA VAL A 180 6.72 -10.31 13.91
C VAL A 180 7.52 -11.53 13.50
N HIS A 181 6.84 -12.54 12.96
CA HIS A 181 7.48 -13.65 12.31
C HIS A 181 8.09 -13.17 10.99
N LEU A 182 9.38 -12.80 11.02
CA LEU A 182 10.18 -12.57 9.79
C LEU A 182 10.15 -13.77 8.83
N ASN A 183 9.74 -14.94 9.33
CA ASN A 183 9.54 -16.16 8.55
C ASN A 183 8.29 -16.11 7.65
N ASP A 184 7.35 -15.20 7.90
CA ASP A 184 6.17 -15.02 7.04
C ASP A 184 6.51 -14.21 5.78
N ILE A 185 7.62 -13.46 5.77
CA ILE A 185 8.06 -12.65 4.64
C ILE A 185 8.35 -13.52 3.41
N PRO A 186 9.25 -14.53 3.46
CA PRO A 186 9.51 -15.36 2.29
C PRO A 186 8.27 -16.08 1.79
N LEU A 187 7.34 -16.44 2.67
CA LEU A 187 6.09 -17.08 2.28
C LEU A 187 5.19 -16.14 1.47
N LEU A 188 4.99 -14.91 1.96
CA LEU A 188 4.20 -13.89 1.25
C LEU A 188 4.84 -13.54 -0.10
N LEU A 189 6.16 -13.39 -0.13
CA LEU A 189 6.92 -13.06 -1.34
C LEU A 189 6.94 -14.23 -2.34
N GLY A 190 7.03 -15.47 -1.86
CA GLY A 190 6.93 -16.68 -2.66
C GLY A 190 5.55 -16.85 -3.29
N ALA A 191 4.47 -16.66 -2.52
CA ALA A 191 3.11 -16.73 -3.08
C ALA A 191 2.83 -15.62 -4.11
N VAL A 192 3.42 -14.45 -3.91
CA VAL A 192 3.42 -13.37 -4.91
C VAL A 192 4.08 -13.81 -6.21
N TYR A 193 5.23 -14.48 -6.12
CA TYR A 193 5.93 -15.01 -7.30
C TYR A 193 5.15 -16.14 -7.96
N ASP A 194 4.68 -17.12 -7.20
CA ASP A 194 3.90 -18.26 -7.71
C ASP A 194 2.67 -17.77 -8.48
N GLY A 195 1.98 -16.75 -7.95
CA GLY A 195 0.82 -16.15 -8.60
C GLY A 195 1.14 -15.48 -9.94
N VAL A 196 2.32 -14.87 -10.09
CA VAL A 196 2.78 -14.25 -11.34
C VAL A 196 3.30 -15.31 -12.32
N GLY A 197 3.98 -16.35 -11.81
CA GLY A 197 4.51 -17.44 -12.64
C GLY A 197 3.43 -18.19 -13.42
N CYS A 198 2.21 -18.24 -12.90
CA CYS A 198 1.06 -18.82 -13.59
C CYS A 198 0.61 -18.04 -14.84
N ASP A 199 0.95 -16.75 -14.95
CA ASP A 199 0.56 -15.90 -16.09
C ASP A 199 1.77 -15.14 -16.64
N SER A 200 2.43 -15.75 -17.63
CA SER A 200 3.60 -15.17 -18.31
C SER A 200 3.34 -13.78 -18.91
N SER A 201 2.08 -13.45 -19.23
CA SER A 201 1.72 -12.14 -19.80
C SER A 201 1.76 -11.02 -18.76
N LEU A 202 1.55 -11.34 -17.48
CA LEU A 202 1.62 -10.38 -16.39
C LEU A 202 3.05 -10.12 -15.92
N TYR A 203 3.98 -11.04 -16.17
CA TYR A 203 5.35 -10.96 -15.65
C TYR A 203 6.05 -9.63 -16.00
N PRO A 204 6.06 -9.12 -17.25
CA PRO A 204 6.72 -7.85 -17.56
C PRO A 204 6.11 -6.66 -16.80
N ILE A 205 4.79 -6.60 -16.71
CA ILE A 205 4.03 -5.53 -16.04
C ILE A 205 4.31 -5.54 -14.54
N VAL A 206 4.30 -6.73 -13.94
CA VAL A 206 4.57 -6.90 -12.51
C VAL A 206 6.04 -6.64 -12.22
N LYS A 207 6.96 -7.13 -13.05
CA LYS A 207 8.40 -6.90 -12.92
C LYS A 207 8.73 -5.41 -12.89
N GLU A 208 8.20 -4.62 -13.81
CA GLU A 208 8.42 -3.16 -13.83
C GLU A 208 7.97 -2.49 -12.52
N LYS A 209 6.80 -2.88 -12.00
CA LYS A 209 6.27 -2.37 -10.73
C LYS A 209 7.10 -2.84 -9.53
N VAL A 210 7.47 -4.12 -9.50
CA VAL A 210 8.30 -4.72 -8.45
C VAL A 210 9.64 -4.02 -8.39
N GLN A 211 10.35 -3.90 -9.52
CA GLN A 211 11.67 -3.31 -9.62
C GLN A 211 11.72 -1.93 -8.96
N ARG A 212 10.76 -1.05 -9.28
CA ARG A 212 10.68 0.28 -8.67
C ARG A 212 10.56 0.24 -7.15
N VAL A 213 9.58 -0.52 -6.63
CA VAL A 213 9.34 -0.59 -5.19
C VAL A 213 10.50 -1.30 -4.48
N TRP A 214 11.11 -2.25 -5.16
CA TRP A 214 12.22 -3.05 -4.68
C TRP A 214 13.44 -2.17 -4.40
N ASP A 215 13.85 -1.34 -5.37
CA ASP A 215 15.00 -0.43 -5.24
C ASP A 215 14.80 0.57 -4.09
N ASP A 216 13.62 1.20 -4.03
CA ASP A 216 13.28 2.16 -2.97
C ASP A 216 13.35 1.53 -1.58
N THR A 217 12.79 0.33 -1.46
CA THR A 217 12.73 -0.40 -0.20
C THR A 217 14.11 -0.90 0.21
N LEU A 218 14.91 -1.42 -0.72
CA LEU A 218 16.26 -1.89 -0.43
C LEU A 218 17.14 -0.74 0.05
N ASN A 219 17.11 0.40 -0.64
CA ASN A 219 17.81 1.60 -0.24
C ASN A 219 17.36 2.10 1.14
N SER A 220 16.05 2.08 1.41
CA SER A 220 15.50 2.42 2.72
C SER A 220 16.04 1.48 3.81
N LEU A 221 15.98 0.16 3.58
CA LEU A 221 16.51 -0.86 4.49
C LEU A 221 18.00 -0.66 4.76
N ILE A 222 18.82 -0.40 3.74
CA ILE A 222 20.27 -0.17 3.89
C ILE A 222 20.53 1.06 4.77
N ARG A 223 19.79 2.15 4.57
CA ARG A 223 19.97 3.42 5.30
C ARG A 223 19.57 3.37 6.78
N ILE A 224 18.71 2.43 7.18
CA ILE A 224 18.32 2.26 8.59
C ILE A 224 19.58 2.01 9.43
N ARG A 225 19.83 2.84 10.43
CA ARG A 225 20.91 2.62 11.40
C ARG A 225 20.38 1.70 12.51
N PRO A 226 20.74 0.41 12.55
CA PRO A 226 20.28 -0.45 13.64
C PRO A 226 20.86 0.09 14.95
N GLY A 227 20.05 0.07 16.02
CA GLY A 227 20.56 0.34 17.36
C GLY A 227 21.67 -0.63 17.77
N GLU A 228 22.27 -0.42 18.94
CA GLU A 228 23.38 -1.27 19.43
C GLU A 228 22.98 -2.74 19.65
N ASN A 229 21.68 -2.99 19.89
CA ASN A 229 21.11 -4.31 20.10
C ASN A 229 21.44 -5.28 18.94
N GLN A 230 22.01 -6.43 19.26
CA GLN A 230 22.33 -7.47 18.28
C GLN A 230 21.10 -8.00 17.56
N GLU A 231 19.94 -8.03 18.23
CA GLU A 231 18.68 -8.48 17.64
C GLU A 231 18.22 -7.55 16.51
N THR A 232 18.30 -6.23 16.68
CA THR A 232 17.90 -5.27 15.63
C THR A 232 18.83 -5.35 14.42
N LYS A 233 20.14 -5.59 14.65
CA LYS A 233 21.12 -5.87 13.59
C LYS A 233 20.77 -7.14 12.81
N GLN A 234 20.43 -8.22 13.49
CA GLN A 234 20.01 -9.47 12.85
C GLN A 234 18.69 -9.32 12.09
N ARG A 235 17.70 -8.63 12.66
CA ARG A 235 16.42 -8.32 11.99
C ARG A 235 16.64 -7.52 10.71
N LYS A 236 17.48 -6.48 10.75
CA LYS A 236 17.86 -5.68 9.56
C LYS A 236 18.53 -6.57 8.51
N LYS A 237 19.52 -7.37 8.90
CA LYS A 237 20.25 -8.28 7.99
C LYS A 237 19.27 -9.23 7.29
N LYS A 238 18.41 -9.90 8.05
CA LYS A 238 17.39 -10.82 7.52
C LYS A 238 16.38 -10.12 6.61
N ALA A 239 15.95 -8.90 6.94
CA ALA A 239 15.07 -8.13 6.07
C ALA A 239 15.73 -7.81 4.72
N ILE A 240 17.00 -7.40 4.72
CA ILE A 240 17.76 -7.15 3.48
C ILE A 240 17.92 -8.43 2.67
N GLU A 241 18.29 -9.55 3.30
CA GLU A 241 18.45 -10.84 2.63
C GLU A 241 17.14 -11.33 2.00
N SER A 242 16.03 -11.31 2.75
CA SER A 242 14.72 -11.68 2.22
C SER A 242 14.27 -10.77 1.07
N TRP A 243 14.58 -9.47 1.15
CA TRP A 243 14.22 -8.53 0.07
C TRP A 243 15.07 -8.77 -1.18
N ARG A 244 16.37 -9.05 -1.04
CA ARG A 244 17.24 -9.43 -2.18
C ARG A 244 16.77 -10.70 -2.86
N GLN A 245 16.49 -11.75 -2.08
CA GLN A 245 15.91 -13.00 -2.61
C GLN A 245 14.61 -12.75 -3.39
N PHE A 246 13.80 -11.79 -2.94
CA PHE A 246 12.62 -11.39 -3.68
C PHE A 246 12.92 -10.69 -5.01
N GLY A 247 13.96 -9.85 -5.05
CA GLY A 247 14.46 -9.26 -6.29
C GLY A 247 14.94 -10.32 -7.28
N ASP A 248 15.62 -11.36 -6.78
CA ASP A 248 16.13 -12.47 -7.60
C ASP A 248 15.01 -13.21 -8.33
N TYR A 249 13.86 -13.44 -7.68
CA TYR A 249 12.68 -14.04 -8.32
C TYR A 249 12.18 -13.23 -9.52
N PHE A 250 12.29 -11.91 -9.48
CA PHE A 250 11.91 -11.01 -10.57
C PHE A 250 13.08 -10.64 -11.48
N ARG A 251 14.27 -11.23 -11.27
CA ARG A 251 15.51 -10.90 -11.99
C ARG A 251 15.74 -9.39 -11.99
N VAL A 252 15.58 -8.77 -10.82
CA VAL A 252 15.90 -7.35 -10.59
C VAL A 252 17.38 -7.29 -10.25
N ASP A 253 18.13 -6.48 -11.00
CA ASP A 253 19.57 -6.34 -10.81
C ASP A 253 19.86 -5.23 -9.80
N GLU A 254 20.55 -5.56 -8.70
CA GLU A 254 20.95 -4.59 -7.67
C GLU A 254 21.92 -3.52 -8.21
N GLN A 255 22.67 -3.81 -9.29
CA GLN A 255 23.63 -2.88 -9.89
C GLN A 255 22.96 -1.80 -10.74
N LEU A 256 21.79 -2.13 -11.29
CA LEU A 256 20.96 -1.16 -11.98
C LEU A 256 20.22 -0.37 -10.91
N MET A 257 20.88 0.65 -10.35
CA MET A 257 20.16 1.69 -9.59
C MET A 257 19.16 2.34 -10.55
N VAL A 258 17.95 1.79 -10.61
CA VAL A 258 16.84 2.46 -11.25
C VAL A 258 16.56 3.64 -10.34
N THR A 259 16.98 4.82 -10.76
CA THR A 259 16.52 6.07 -10.15
C THR A 259 15.00 6.02 -10.23
N THR A 260 14.38 5.70 -9.11
CA THR A 260 12.95 5.44 -9.10
C THR A 260 12.25 6.72 -9.50
N LEU A 261 11.48 6.63 -10.59
CA LEU A 261 10.55 7.66 -11.03
C LEU A 261 9.38 7.84 -10.03
N GLN A 262 9.60 7.62 -8.72
CA GLN A 262 8.86 8.34 -7.69
C GLN A 262 9.27 9.82 -7.70
N VAL A 263 9.35 10.40 -8.90
CA VAL A 263 9.21 11.83 -9.02
C VAL A 263 7.76 12.07 -8.57
N PRO A 264 7.54 12.84 -7.49
CA PRO A 264 6.25 13.46 -7.27
C PRO A 264 5.67 13.92 -8.60
N SER A 265 4.33 13.89 -8.77
CA SER A 265 3.73 14.60 -9.91
C SER A 265 4.43 15.94 -10.06
N GLU A 266 5.00 16.29 -11.20
CA GLU A 266 5.73 17.55 -11.28
C GLU A 266 4.80 18.71 -10.93
N LEU A 267 5.32 19.71 -10.20
CA LEU A 267 4.60 20.96 -10.00
C LEU A 267 4.40 21.59 -11.37
N SER A 268 3.23 21.38 -11.93
CA SER A 268 2.90 21.96 -13.21
C SER A 268 2.83 23.48 -13.04
N ASN A 269 3.73 24.20 -13.71
CA ASN A 269 3.77 25.65 -13.67
C ASN A 269 2.61 26.32 -14.42
N PHE A 270 1.95 25.58 -15.31
CA PHE A 270 0.98 26.13 -16.27
C PHE A 270 -0.40 25.47 -16.18
N ALA A 271 -0.46 24.18 -15.89
CA ALA A 271 -1.70 23.43 -15.78
C ALA A 271 -2.33 23.62 -14.39
N LYS A 272 -3.58 24.03 -14.39
CA LYS A 272 -4.45 24.11 -13.20
C LYS A 272 -4.63 22.71 -12.58
N TYR A 273 -4.87 22.61 -11.27
CA TYR A 273 -4.88 21.33 -10.54
C TYR A 273 -5.75 20.22 -11.14
N TRP A 274 -6.84 20.56 -11.83
CA TRP A 274 -7.72 19.57 -12.46
C TRP A 274 -7.13 18.91 -13.71
N LYS A 275 -6.06 19.47 -14.28
CA LYS A 275 -5.27 18.87 -15.37
C LYS A 275 -4.10 18.03 -14.86
N ILE A 276 -3.79 18.09 -13.56
CA ILE A 276 -2.71 17.32 -12.95
C ILE A 276 -3.18 15.86 -12.79
N PRO A 277 -2.37 14.86 -13.16
CA PRO A 277 -2.66 13.46 -12.87
C PRO A 277 -3.02 13.27 -11.40
N ARG A 278 -4.12 12.58 -11.12
CA ARG A 278 -4.61 12.39 -9.75
C ARG A 278 -3.76 11.36 -9.01
N ARG A 279 -2.58 11.78 -8.57
CA ARG A 279 -1.60 11.02 -7.78
C ARG A 279 -1.20 11.82 -6.55
N CYS A 280 -0.79 11.11 -5.50
CA CYS A 280 -0.27 11.79 -4.32
C CYS A 280 1.10 12.38 -4.65
N PHE A 281 1.29 13.66 -4.34
CA PHE A 281 2.55 14.35 -4.56
C PHE A 281 3.63 13.92 -3.56
N SER A 282 3.24 13.44 -2.37
CA SER A 282 4.22 12.86 -1.44
C SER A 282 4.80 11.58 -2.03
N SER A 283 6.10 11.57 -2.34
CA SER A 283 6.82 10.41 -2.86
C SER A 283 6.65 9.19 -1.96
N LEU A 284 6.70 9.38 -0.64
CA LEU A 284 6.53 8.30 0.34
C LEU A 284 5.12 7.68 0.39
N CYS A 285 4.15 8.25 -0.32
CA CYS A 285 2.79 7.73 -0.38
C CYS A 285 2.65 6.63 -1.43
N THR A 286 2.05 5.49 -1.07
CA THR A 286 1.74 4.41 -2.04
C THR A 286 0.82 4.87 -3.19
N CYS A 287 0.05 5.94 -2.98
CA CYS A 287 -0.80 6.54 -4.01
C CYS A 287 -0.06 7.50 -4.96
N ALA A 288 1.24 7.74 -4.75
CA ALA A 288 2.09 8.39 -5.76
C ALA A 288 2.25 7.47 -6.98
N ALA A 289 2.48 6.17 -6.76
CA ALA A 289 2.69 5.20 -7.83
C ALA A 289 1.40 4.57 -8.37
N ALA A 290 0.43 4.25 -7.51
CA ALA A 290 -0.69 3.38 -7.84
C ALA A 290 -2.00 4.09 -8.25
N GLY A 291 -1.93 5.38 -8.64
CA GLY A 291 -3.11 6.17 -9.03
C GLY A 291 -4.12 6.44 -7.90
N GLN A 292 -5.15 7.23 -8.20
CA GLN A 292 -6.17 7.64 -7.22
C GLN A 292 -7.14 6.49 -6.88
N GLN A 293 -7.23 6.12 -5.60
CA GLN A 293 -8.32 5.26 -5.08
C GLN A 293 -9.19 5.94 -4.00
N HIS A 294 -8.88 7.19 -3.65
CA HIS A 294 -9.62 8.00 -2.66
C HIS A 294 -9.60 9.48 -3.06
N PRO A 295 -10.54 10.30 -2.56
CA PRO A 295 -10.57 11.73 -2.83
C PRO A 295 -9.21 12.40 -2.54
N MET A 296 -8.72 13.20 -3.48
CA MET A 296 -7.47 13.95 -3.32
C MET A 296 -7.78 15.36 -2.81
N ARG A 297 -6.91 15.85 -1.94
CA ARG A 297 -6.90 17.22 -1.42
C ARG A 297 -5.90 18.04 -2.22
N VAL A 298 -6.30 19.23 -2.63
CA VAL A 298 -5.41 20.17 -3.30
C VAL A 298 -4.63 20.98 -2.25
N CYS A 299 -3.35 21.24 -2.49
CA CYS A 299 -2.60 22.20 -1.68
C CYS A 299 -3.26 23.58 -1.74
N LYS A 300 -3.73 24.10 -0.61
CA LYS A 300 -4.40 25.42 -0.55
C LYS A 300 -3.48 26.62 -0.79
N GLY A 301 -2.16 26.41 -0.75
CA GLY A 301 -1.17 27.45 -1.06
C GLY A 301 -1.00 27.60 -2.57
N CYS A 302 -0.34 26.63 -3.21
CA CYS A 302 0.00 26.72 -4.63
C CYS A 302 -1.09 26.22 -5.58
N TYR A 303 -2.08 25.45 -5.12
CA TYR A 303 -3.04 24.74 -5.98
C TYR A 303 -2.39 23.91 -7.11
N ARG A 304 -1.16 23.44 -6.90
CA ARG A 304 -0.36 22.69 -7.90
C ARG A 304 0.07 21.31 -7.41
N ALA A 305 -0.28 20.94 -6.18
CA ALA A 305 0.00 19.62 -5.62
C ALA A 305 -1.29 18.96 -5.11
N LEU A 306 -1.40 17.65 -5.31
CA LEU A 306 -2.51 16.82 -4.85
C LEU A 306 -2.02 15.84 -3.78
N TYR A 307 -2.74 15.71 -2.67
CA TYR A 307 -2.40 14.81 -1.58
C TYR A 307 -3.58 13.92 -1.23
N CYS A 308 -3.34 12.67 -0.87
CA CYS A 308 -4.41 11.80 -0.39
C CYS A 308 -4.91 12.18 1.01
N SER A 309 -4.06 12.80 1.83
CA SER A 309 -4.34 13.15 3.22
C SER A 309 -3.49 14.33 3.68
N ARG A 310 -3.87 14.94 4.81
CA ARG A 310 -3.10 16.04 5.41
C ARG A 310 -1.73 15.56 5.89
N LYS A 311 -1.61 14.28 6.27
CA LYS A 311 -0.33 13.66 6.64
C LYS A 311 0.65 13.68 5.48
N CYS A 312 0.24 13.22 4.29
CA CYS A 312 1.09 13.24 3.11
C CYS A 312 1.53 14.66 2.75
N GLN A 313 0.62 15.63 2.85
CA GLN A 313 0.97 17.04 2.66
C GLN A 313 2.03 17.52 3.67
N ARG A 314 1.90 17.19 4.97
CA ARG A 314 2.89 17.60 6.00
C ARG A 314 4.26 16.97 5.80
N VAL A 315 4.28 15.68 5.43
CA VAL A 315 5.53 14.96 5.14
C VAL A 315 6.23 15.60 3.96
N ASP A 316 5.50 15.79 2.86
CA ASP A 316 6.01 16.43 1.64
C ASP A 316 6.42 17.90 1.87
N TRP A 317 5.70 18.62 2.73
CA TRP A 317 6.07 19.98 3.16
C TRP A 317 7.47 20.04 3.75
N LYS A 318 7.81 19.07 4.62
CA LYS A 318 9.14 18.95 5.24
C LYS A 318 10.22 18.51 4.26
N LEU A 319 9.85 17.75 3.22
CA LEU A 319 10.78 17.28 2.19
C LEU A 319 11.14 18.34 1.15
N GLY A 320 10.49 19.51 1.16
CA GLY A 320 10.84 20.63 0.29
C GLY A 320 9.66 21.30 -0.39
N HIS A 321 8.44 20.74 -0.33
CA HIS A 321 7.29 21.40 -0.93
C HIS A 321 7.03 22.79 -0.33
N GLY A 322 7.42 23.02 0.93
CA GLY A 322 7.25 24.32 1.57
C GLY A 322 7.98 25.49 0.87
N SER A 323 9.16 25.26 0.28
CA SER A 323 9.87 26.29 -0.51
C SER A 323 9.21 26.45 -1.87
N LEU A 324 9.00 25.34 -2.58
CA LEU A 324 8.38 25.31 -3.91
C LEU A 324 6.97 25.94 -3.92
N CYS A 325 6.20 25.71 -2.87
CA CYS A 325 4.86 26.25 -2.71
C CYS A 325 4.86 27.78 -2.53
N LYS A 326 5.89 28.34 -1.86
CA LYS A 326 6.02 29.79 -1.69
C LYS A 326 6.40 30.47 -3.01
N GLU A 327 7.36 29.90 -3.73
CA GLU A 327 7.83 30.41 -5.03
C GLU A 327 6.71 30.44 -6.08
N THR A 328 5.85 29.43 -6.10
CA THR A 328 4.72 29.41 -7.03
C THR A 328 3.58 30.34 -6.63
N TRP A 329 3.49 30.75 -5.36
CA TRP A 329 2.45 31.66 -4.89
C TRP A 329 2.72 33.12 -5.28
N THR A 330 3.98 33.52 -5.43
CA THR A 330 4.36 34.90 -5.80
C THR A 330 4.11 35.25 -7.27
N LEU A 331 3.71 34.28 -8.09
CA LEU A 331 3.42 34.48 -9.52
C LEU A 331 1.93 34.77 -9.81
N HIS A 332 1.10 34.88 -8.76
CA HIS A 332 -0.33 35.18 -8.81
C HIS A 332 -0.63 36.42 -7.96
#